data_AF-A0A090YTQ0-F1
#
_entry.id   AF-A0A090YTQ0-F1
#
_cell.length_a   1.000
_cell.length_b   1.000
_cell.length_c   1.000
_cell.angle_alpha   90.00
_cell.angle_beta   90.00
_cell.angle_gamma   90.00
#
_symmetry.space_group_name_H-M   'P 1'
#
loop_
_entity.id
_entity.type
_entity.pdbx_description
1 polymer ?
#
loop_
_entity_poly.entity_id
_entity_poly.type
_entity_poly.pdbx_seq_one_letter_code
_entity_poly.pdbx_strand_id
1 'polypeptide(L)' 'MERYDSSQHNHIGYYEDGYDLELIAYKKINESVWDAYIPEYEAGSFCEQVKKKGLGEYI' A
#
# COMPACT_ATOMS: atom_id res chain seq x y z
N MET A 1 -9.68 -1.03 19.88
CA MET A 1 -10.61 -0.77 18.76
C MET A 1 -9.87 -1.15 17.51
N GLU A 2 -10.43 -2.04 16.69
CA GLU A 2 -9.87 -2.32 15.37
C GLU A 2 -9.92 -1.03 14.53
N ARG A 3 -8.81 -0.69 13.86
CA ARG A 3 -8.70 0.50 13.00
C ARG A 3 -9.28 0.23 11.60
N TYR A 4 -9.29 -1.04 11.19
CA TYR A 4 -9.68 -1.49 9.86
C TYR A 4 -10.80 -2.51 9.91
N ASP A 5 -11.65 -2.50 8.88
CA ASP A 5 -12.67 -3.52 8.67
C ASP A 5 -11.99 -4.80 8.18
N SER A 6 -11.99 -5.85 9.01
CA SER A 6 -11.36 -7.14 8.71
C SER A 6 -12.00 -7.89 7.53
N SER A 7 -13.22 -7.52 7.13
CA SER A 7 -13.92 -8.11 5.99
C SER A 7 -13.58 -7.45 4.65
N GLN A 8 -12.90 -6.30 4.65
CA GLN A 8 -12.65 -5.50 3.46
C GLN A 8 -11.16 -5.19 3.26
N HIS A 9 -10.59 -5.72 2.19
CA HIS A 9 -9.29 -5.32 1.66
C HIS A 9 -9.34 -5.35 0.13
N ASN A 10 -8.52 -4.54 -0.51
CA ASN A 10 -8.36 -4.53 -1.95
C ASN A 10 -6.90 -4.74 -2.31
N HIS A 11 -6.68 -5.46 -3.41
CA HIS A 11 -5.39 -5.56 -4.07
C HIS A 11 -5.39 -4.57 -5.24
N ILE A 12 -4.37 -3.72 -5.29
CA ILE A 12 -4.20 -2.72 -6.35
C ILE A 12 -2.90 -3.05 -7.06
N GLY A 13 -2.99 -3.36 -8.35
CA GLY A 13 -1.84 -3.73 -9.17
C GLY A 13 -1.50 -2.65 -10.19
N TYR A 14 -0.20 -2.52 -10.50
CA TYR A 14 0.31 -1.79 -11.66
C TYR A 14 1.24 -2.70 -12.45
N TYR A 15 0.84 -3.03 -13.67
CA TYR A 15 1.50 -4.03 -14.53
C TYR A 15 1.95 -3.49 -15.89
N GLU A 16 1.96 -2.17 -16.05
CA GLU A 16 2.41 -1.52 -17.29
C GLU A 16 3.93 -1.30 -17.29
N ASP A 17 4.51 -1.01 -18.46
CA ASP A 17 5.95 -0.72 -18.64
C ASP A 17 6.93 -1.79 -18.09
N GLY A 18 6.48 -3.04 -17.99
CA GLY A 18 7.28 -4.16 -17.47
C GLY A 18 7.42 -4.17 -15.95
N TYR A 19 6.63 -3.37 -15.24
CA TYR A 19 6.53 -3.43 -13.78
C TYR A 19 5.59 -4.55 -13.33
N ASP A 20 5.88 -5.10 -12.15
CA ASP A 20 5.03 -6.04 -11.42
C ASP A 20 4.92 -5.51 -9.98
N LEU A 21 3.94 -4.62 -9.76
CA LEU A 21 3.75 -3.93 -8.49
C LEU A 21 2.35 -4.22 -7.95
N GLU A 22 2.28 -4.72 -6.72
CA GLU A 22 1.02 -4.97 -6.02
C GLU A 22 1.05 -4.31 -4.63
N LEU A 23 -0.09 -3.74 -4.23
CA LEU A 23 -0.26 -3.13 -2.92
C LEU A 23 -1.64 -3.46 -2.33
N ILE A 24 -1.69 -3.59 -1.01
CA ILE A 24 -2.87 -3.98 -0.26
C ILE A 24 -3.46 -2.74 0.41
N ALA A 25 -4.72 -2.44 0.13
CA ALA A 25 -5.45 -1.35 0.76
C ALA A 25 -6.44 -1.90 1.79
N TYR A 26 -6.39 -1.35 3.01
CA TYR A 26 -7.31 -1.68 4.11
C TYR A 26 -8.32 -0.56 4.34
N LYS A 27 -9.59 -0.93 4.53
CA LYS A 27 -10.70 0.00 4.76
C LYS A 27 -10.69 0.50 6.21
N LYS A 28 -10.60 1.81 6.43
CA LYS A 28 -10.83 2.38 7.78
C LYS A 28 -12.31 2.29 8.15
N ILE A 29 -12.58 1.88 9.40
CA ILE A 29 -13.94 1.83 9.94
C ILE A 29 -14.49 3.26 10.07
N ASN A 30 -15.73 3.49 9.63
CA ASN A 30 -16.47 4.77 9.71
C ASN A 30 -15.90 5.96 8.91
N GLU A 31 -14.82 5.78 8.15
CA GLU A 31 -14.24 6.83 7.30
C GLU A 31 -14.38 6.45 5.83
N SER A 32 -14.48 7.42 4.91
CA SER A 32 -14.41 7.15 3.46
C SER A 32 -12.96 7.08 2.96
N VAL A 33 -12.06 6.51 3.77
CA VAL A 33 -10.61 6.44 3.52
C VAL A 33 -10.14 4.99 3.47
N TRP A 34 -9.07 4.73 2.72
CA TRP A 34 -8.34 3.48 2.65
C TRP A 34 -6.85 3.77 2.88
N ASP A 35 -6.19 2.99 3.72
CA ASP A 35 -4.73 3.07 3.89
C ASP A 35 -4.10 1.96 3.03
N ALA A 36 -3.18 2.34 2.15
CA ALA A 36 -2.51 1.42 1.22
C ALA A 36 -1.11 1.06 1.72
N TYR A 37 -0.78 -0.22 1.63
CA TYR A 37 0.45 -0.81 2.12
C TYR A 37 1.14 -1.58 1.01
N ILE A 38 2.45 -1.41 0.91
CA ILE A 38 3.29 -2.23 0.07
C ILE A 38 4.31 -2.98 0.92
N PRO A 39 4.41 -4.31 0.81
CA PRO A 39 5.45 -5.06 1.50
C PRO A 39 6.83 -4.65 0.95
N GLU A 40 7.80 -4.44 1.84
CA GLU A 40 9.14 -4.00 1.44
C GLU A 40 9.82 -4.98 0.46
N TYR A 41 9.58 -6.27 0.62
CA TYR A 41 10.14 -7.31 -0.25
C TYR A 41 9.52 -7.34 -1.66
N GLU A 42 8.26 -6.89 -1.83
CA GLU A 42 7.61 -6.79 -3.15
C GLU A 42 7.96 -5.47 -3.85
N ALA A 43 8.18 -4.42 -3.08
CA ALA A 43 8.50 -3.10 -3.61
C ALA A 43 9.92 -3.01 -4.22
N GLY A 44 10.88 -3.83 -3.76
CA GLY A 44 12.27 -3.75 -4.18
C GLY A 44 12.82 -2.31 -4.14
N SER A 45 13.34 -1.83 -5.26
CA SER A 45 13.88 -0.46 -5.37
C SER A 45 12.82 0.66 -5.26
N PHE A 46 11.53 0.34 -5.38
CA PHE A 46 10.44 1.31 -5.23
C PHE A 46 10.42 1.91 -3.82
N CYS A 47 10.50 1.06 -2.78
CA CYS A 47 10.56 1.50 -1.39
C CYS A 47 11.76 2.43 -1.13
N GLU A 48 12.92 2.16 -1.72
CA GLU A 48 14.08 3.05 -1.63
C GLU A 48 13.83 4.41 -2.26
N GLN A 49 13.14 4.46 -3.40
CA GLN A 49 12.81 5.70 -4.08
C GLN A 49 11.79 6.53 -3.30
N VAL A 50 10.75 5.89 -2.75
CA VAL A 50 9.78 6.55 -1.87
C VAL A 50 10.50 7.13 -0.64
N LYS A 51 11.47 6.38 -0.06
CA LYS A 51 12.30 6.82 1.08
C LYS A 51 13.11 8.05 0.71
N LYS A 52 13.85 7.99 -0.40
CA LYS A 52 14.68 9.11 -0.90
C LYS A 52 13.87 10.36 -1.22
N LYS A 53 12.62 10.20 -1.69
CA LYS A 53 11.74 11.30 -2.06
C LYS A 53 10.85 11.80 -0.91
N GLY A 54 10.83 11.11 0.24
CA GLY A 54 9.98 11.46 1.37
C GLY A 54 8.47 11.36 1.08
N LEU A 55 8.07 10.40 0.25
CA LEU A 55 6.69 10.27 -0.28
C LEU A 55 5.85 9.19 0.42
N GLY A 56 6.24 8.75 1.62
CA GLY A 56 5.51 7.71 2.35
C GLY A 56 5.81 7.66 3.84
N GLU A 57 4.95 6.97 4.58
CA GLU A 57 5.14 6.66 6.00
C GLU A 57 5.75 5.26 6.14
N TYR A 58 6.67 5.09 7.10
CA TYR A 58 7.35 3.83 7.41
C TYR A 58 6.94 3.40 8.80
N ILE A 59 6.24 2.27 8.90
CA ILE A 59 5.61 1.77 10.12
C ILE A 59 6.17 0.40 10.49
#